data_AF-U1PDL7-F1
#
_entry.id   AF-U1PDL7-F1
#
_cell.length_a   1.000
_cell.length_b   1.000
_cell.length_c   1.000
_cell.angle_alpha   90.00
_cell.angle_beta   90.00
_cell.angle_gamma   90.00
#
_symmetry.space_group_name_H-M   'P 1'
#
loop_
_entity.id
_entity.type
_entity.pdbx_description
1 polymer ?
#
loop_
_entity_poly.entity_id
_entity_poly.type
_entity_poly.pdbx_seq_one_letter_code
_entity_poly.pdbx_strand_id
1 'polypeptide(L)'
;MVGTTSVEVREHIKTLSVTDGEFLIRCGRTGDQPVPVCGLRFEKRSTAQSAAHAARQYRTALRQYDPQLPYYDLIVCQETTGILKQRPKACSLAEPQTTRALFDRMLNHERDKPHSRLVEFCHTAAAAILETFLEGGHDTVESTVVDTHFNFAETVDDPDELCLCLLESMSSELDQHLFNADQTEIIVDAAARLELPLEGQFSRHDACQS
;
A
#
# COMPACT_ATOMS: atom_id res chain seq x y z
N MET A 1 -14.47 -6.86 34.98
CA MET A 1 -14.83 -5.43 35.13
C MET A 1 -14.27 -4.63 33.95
N VAL A 2 -14.62 -5.04 32.71
CA VAL A 2 -14.05 -4.50 31.44
C VAL A 2 -15.04 -3.52 30.75
N GLY A 3 -16.29 -3.47 31.23
CA GLY A 3 -17.31 -2.57 30.71
C GLY A 3 -16.99 -1.10 30.96
N THR A 4 -16.51 -0.75 32.16
CA THR A 4 -16.09 0.62 32.50
C THR A 4 -14.89 1.06 31.65
N THR A 5 -13.88 0.20 31.50
CA THR A 5 -12.69 0.52 30.69
C THR A 5 -13.01 0.67 29.21
N SER A 6 -13.96 -0.09 28.67
CA SER A 6 -14.39 0.03 27.27
C SER A 6 -15.19 1.32 27.01
N VAL A 7 -15.99 1.76 27.99
CA VAL A 7 -16.70 3.05 27.94
C VAL A 7 -15.72 4.21 28.07
N GLU A 8 -14.76 4.14 28.99
CA GLU A 8 -13.70 5.13 29.17
C GLU A 8 -12.84 5.30 27.90
N VAL A 9 -12.48 4.19 27.24
CA VAL A 9 -11.74 4.22 25.97
C VAL A 9 -12.57 4.89 24.87
N ARG A 10 -13.88 4.63 24.79
CA ARG A 10 -14.76 5.26 23.79
C ARG A 10 -14.86 6.78 24.01
N GLU A 11 -15.04 7.22 25.26
CA GLU A 11 -15.09 8.66 25.60
C GLU A 11 -13.75 9.34 25.37
N HIS A 12 -12.63 8.66 25.67
CA HIS A 12 -11.30 9.18 25.39
C HIS A 12 -11.09 9.42 23.88
N ILE A 13 -11.44 8.45 23.03
CA ILE A 13 -11.34 8.58 21.57
C ILE A 13 -12.22 9.73 21.05
N LYS A 14 -13.43 9.89 21.61
CA LYS A 14 -14.34 10.98 21.24
C LYS A 14 -13.81 12.35 21.66
N THR A 15 -13.15 12.45 22.81
CA THR A 15 -12.53 13.70 23.29
C THR A 15 -11.37 14.15 22.39
N LEU A 16 -10.67 13.20 21.77
CA LEU A 16 -9.61 13.48 20.81
C LEU A 16 -10.14 13.90 19.41
N SER A 17 -11.43 13.68 19.15
CA SER A 17 -12.01 13.94 17.83
C SER A 17 -12.37 15.42 17.62
N VAL A 18 -12.24 15.88 16.39
CA VAL A 18 -12.55 17.24 15.93
C VAL A 18 -13.47 17.15 14.72
N THR A 19 -14.43 18.07 14.59
CA THR A 19 -15.44 18.03 13.51
C THR A 19 -14.83 18.24 12.11
N ASP A 20 -13.78 19.04 12.00
CA ASP A 20 -13.12 19.39 10.74
C ASP A 20 -11.67 18.87 10.65
N GLY A 21 -11.39 17.75 11.32
CA GLY A 21 -10.08 17.12 11.25
C GLY A 21 -9.78 16.55 9.86
N GLU A 22 -8.55 16.70 9.38
CA GLU A 22 -8.10 16.10 8.12
C GLU A 22 -7.80 14.60 8.26
N PHE A 23 -7.56 14.12 9.47
CA PHE A 23 -7.18 12.74 9.71
C PHE A 23 -8.37 11.91 10.14
N LEU A 24 -8.52 10.73 9.56
CA LEU A 24 -9.56 9.77 9.88
C LEU A 24 -8.95 8.37 10.01
N ILE A 25 -9.68 7.46 10.64
CA ILE A 25 -9.22 6.09 10.85
C ILE A 25 -10.12 5.19 10.01
N ARG A 26 -9.57 4.32 9.17
CA ARG A 26 -10.32 3.33 8.38
C ARG A 26 -9.68 1.97 8.46
N CYS A 27 -10.40 0.94 8.05
CA CYS A 27 -9.81 -0.37 7.81
C CYS A 27 -8.97 -0.32 6.54
N GLY A 28 -7.70 -0.74 6.60
CA GLY A 28 -6.83 -0.79 5.42
C GLY A 28 -7.33 -1.74 4.33
N ARG A 29 -8.05 -2.80 4.72
CA ARG A 29 -8.55 -3.83 3.80
C ARG A 29 -9.89 -3.47 3.15
N THR A 30 -10.84 -2.95 3.92
CA THR A 30 -12.21 -2.70 3.41
C THR A 30 -12.51 -1.22 3.18
N GLY A 31 -11.70 -0.31 3.72
CA GLY A 31 -11.98 1.12 3.73
C GLY A 31 -13.09 1.53 4.69
N ASP A 32 -13.72 0.59 5.39
CA ASP A 32 -14.81 0.88 6.33
C ASP A 32 -14.29 1.52 7.62
N GLN A 33 -15.16 2.25 8.30
CA GLN A 33 -14.86 2.85 9.58
C GLN A 33 -15.54 2.07 10.72
N PRO A 34 -14.80 1.21 11.45
CA PRO A 34 -15.40 0.38 12.49
C PRO A 34 -15.66 1.18 13.76
N VAL A 35 -16.64 0.73 14.56
CA VAL A 35 -16.85 1.22 15.93
C VAL A 35 -15.58 0.92 16.74
N PRO A 36 -15.05 1.87 17.53
CA PRO A 36 -15.67 3.13 17.99
C PRO A 36 -15.30 4.39 17.18
N VAL A 37 -14.51 4.26 16.12
CA VAL A 37 -13.98 5.41 15.37
C VAL A 37 -14.91 5.91 14.28
N CYS A 38 -16.06 5.26 14.05
CA CYS A 38 -17.05 5.65 13.03
C CYS A 38 -17.45 7.13 13.09
N GLY A 39 -17.33 7.82 11.96
CA GLY A 39 -17.64 9.24 11.81
C GLY A 39 -16.69 10.21 12.51
N LEU A 40 -15.64 9.73 13.18
CA LEU A 40 -14.69 10.59 13.88
C LEU A 40 -13.56 11.04 12.96
N ARG A 41 -13.15 12.30 13.16
CA ARG A 41 -12.01 12.94 12.51
C ARG A 41 -11.08 13.52 13.56
N PHE A 42 -9.83 13.76 13.21
CA PHE A 42 -8.75 14.19 14.09
C PHE A 42 -7.94 15.27 13.40
N GLU A 43 -7.51 16.27 14.17
CA GLU A 43 -6.73 17.40 13.64
C GLU A 43 -5.31 17.00 13.25
N LYS A 44 -4.68 16.09 14.02
CA LYS A 44 -3.27 15.73 13.87
C LYS A 44 -3.09 14.22 13.70
N ARG A 45 -2.10 13.83 12.90
CA ARG A 45 -1.69 12.42 12.71
C ARG A 45 -1.38 11.72 14.04
N SER A 46 -0.68 12.39 14.95
CA SER A 46 -0.35 11.83 16.27
C SER A 46 -1.59 11.54 17.11
N THR A 47 -2.57 12.45 17.10
CA THR A 47 -3.86 12.28 17.80
C THR A 47 -4.67 11.13 17.19
N ALA A 48 -4.69 11.03 15.86
CA ALA A 48 -5.33 9.93 15.15
C ALA A 48 -4.65 8.59 15.45
N GLN A 49 -3.32 8.54 15.57
CA GLN A 49 -2.57 7.34 15.97
C GLN A 49 -2.91 6.91 17.39
N SER A 50 -2.96 7.85 18.34
CA SER A 50 -3.39 7.55 19.72
C SER A 50 -4.82 7.01 19.76
N ALA A 51 -5.73 7.60 18.98
CA ALA A 51 -7.10 7.14 18.87
C ALA A 51 -7.21 5.75 18.19
N ALA A 52 -6.40 5.47 17.17
CA ALA A 52 -6.35 4.17 16.52
C ALA A 52 -5.83 3.08 17.48
N HIS A 53 -4.79 3.39 18.25
CA HIS A 53 -4.28 2.49 19.29
C HIS A 53 -5.34 2.20 20.36
N ALA A 54 -6.03 3.24 20.86
CA ALA A 54 -7.13 3.09 21.80
C ALA A 54 -8.28 2.25 21.20
N ALA A 55 -8.61 2.44 19.92
CA ALA A 55 -9.62 1.64 19.22
C ALA A 55 -9.20 0.17 19.07
N ARG A 56 -7.92 -0.13 18.83
CA ARG A 56 -7.41 -1.52 18.84
C ARG A 56 -7.59 -2.16 20.21
N GLN A 57 -7.23 -1.45 21.29
CA GLN A 57 -7.42 -1.94 22.66
C GLN A 57 -8.89 -2.23 22.97
N TYR A 58 -9.79 -1.32 22.60
CA TYR A 58 -11.24 -1.52 22.74
C TYR A 58 -11.71 -2.79 22.01
N ARG A 59 -11.31 -2.99 20.75
CA ARG A 59 -11.72 -4.16 19.97
C ARG A 59 -11.12 -5.47 20.50
N THR A 60 -9.88 -5.44 21.00
CA THR A 60 -9.28 -6.59 21.67
C THR A 60 -10.03 -6.94 22.95
N ALA A 61 -10.46 -5.94 23.73
CA ALA A 61 -11.31 -6.17 24.90
C ALA A 61 -12.69 -6.75 24.50
N LEU A 62 -13.30 -6.27 23.42
CA LEU A 62 -14.57 -6.83 22.92
C LEU A 62 -14.47 -8.28 22.47
N ARG A 63 -13.33 -8.72 21.92
CA ARG A 63 -13.12 -10.12 21.52
C ARG A 63 -13.15 -11.11 22.69
N GLN A 64 -12.95 -10.63 23.92
CA GLN A 64 -13.14 -11.45 25.11
C GLN A 64 -14.62 -11.84 25.32
N TYR A 65 -15.54 -11.04 24.79
CA TYR A 65 -16.99 -11.26 24.89
C TYR A 65 -17.59 -11.84 23.62
N ASP A 66 -17.09 -11.41 22.45
CA ASP A 66 -17.51 -11.92 21.15
C ASP A 66 -16.29 -12.38 20.33
N PRO A 67 -15.97 -13.69 20.36
CA PRO A 67 -14.86 -14.25 19.59
C PRO A 67 -15.04 -14.17 18.07
N GLN A 68 -16.28 -13.98 17.57
CA GLN A 68 -16.56 -13.87 16.13
C GLN A 68 -16.33 -12.45 15.59
N LEU A 69 -15.94 -11.50 16.44
CA LEU A 69 -15.76 -10.11 16.06
C LEU A 69 -14.67 -9.95 14.97
N PRO A 70 -14.98 -9.34 13.81
CA PRO A 70 -14.04 -9.22 12.70
C PRO A 70 -12.72 -8.52 13.06
N TYR A 71 -11.63 -8.98 12.43
CA TYR A 71 -10.34 -8.31 12.48
C TYR A 71 -10.31 -7.19 11.45
N TYR A 72 -10.23 -5.96 11.94
CA TYR A 72 -9.97 -4.78 11.12
C TYR A 72 -8.58 -4.28 11.42
N ASP A 73 -7.78 -4.11 10.38
CA ASP A 73 -6.52 -3.41 10.49
C ASP A 73 -6.77 -1.90 10.41
N LEU A 74 -6.63 -1.21 11.55
CA LEU A 74 -6.95 0.22 11.68
C LEU A 74 -5.73 1.05 11.26
N ILE A 75 -5.89 1.78 10.16
CA ILE A 75 -4.89 2.71 9.63
C ILE A 75 -5.38 4.15 9.74
N VAL A 76 -4.45 5.09 9.87
CA VAL A 76 -4.72 6.53 9.86
C VAL A 76 -4.58 7.02 8.42
N CYS A 77 -5.64 7.60 7.88
CA CYS A 77 -5.66 8.22 6.56
C CYS A 77 -5.79 9.74 6.72
N GLN A 78 -5.10 10.50 5.87
CA GLN A 78 -5.36 11.92 5.71
C GLN A 78 -6.31 12.12 4.53
N GLU A 79 -7.44 12.77 4.75
CA GLU A 79 -8.27 13.32 3.69
C GLU A 79 -7.64 14.65 3.27
N THR A 80 -6.96 14.68 2.13
CA THR A 80 -6.58 15.92 1.47
C THR A 80 -7.87 16.62 1.01
N THR A 81 -8.42 17.49 1.86
CA THR A 81 -9.56 18.37 1.58
C THR A 81 -9.13 19.47 0.61
N GLY A 82 -8.73 19.08 -0.60
CA GLY A 82 -8.17 20.00 -1.58
C GLY A 82 -7.77 19.29 -2.85
N ILE A 83 -8.73 18.64 -3.52
CA ILE A 83 -8.92 18.54 -4.98
C ILE A 83 -9.93 17.40 -5.21
N LEU A 84 -11.12 17.78 -5.69
CA LEU A 84 -12.30 16.95 -6.02
C LEU A 84 -13.23 16.58 -4.85
N LYS A 85 -14.29 17.38 -4.69
CA LYS A 85 -15.59 16.91 -4.17
C LYS A 85 -16.10 15.76 -5.05
N GLN A 86 -15.66 14.53 -4.80
CA GLN A 86 -16.33 13.38 -5.39
C GLN A 86 -17.62 13.12 -4.61
N ARG A 87 -18.74 13.39 -5.30
CA ARG A 87 -20.10 13.00 -4.92
C ARG A 87 -20.11 11.54 -4.45
N PRO A 88 -20.87 11.17 -3.40
CA PRO A 88 -21.02 9.78 -3.01
C PRO A 88 -21.75 9.04 -4.14
N LYS A 89 -21.03 8.22 -4.91
CA LYS A 89 -21.65 7.38 -5.94
C LYS A 89 -21.99 6.05 -5.27
N ALA A 90 -23.29 5.86 -5.08
CA ALA A 90 -23.89 4.62 -4.62
C ALA A 90 -23.46 3.44 -5.52
N CYS A 91 -23.46 2.25 -4.91
CA CYS A 91 -23.18 0.95 -5.50
C CYS A 91 -23.73 0.79 -6.93
N SER A 92 -22.88 0.31 -7.85
CA SER A 92 -23.34 -0.66 -8.85
C SER A 92 -22.20 -1.59 -9.27
N LEU A 93 -22.61 -2.85 -9.45
CA LEU A 93 -21.85 -4.06 -9.77
C LEU A 93 -20.73 -3.91 -10.80
N ALA A 94 -19.63 -4.61 -10.48
CA ALA A 94 -18.75 -5.42 -11.33
C ALA A 94 -18.22 -4.82 -12.65
N GLU A 95 -16.90 -4.55 -12.66
CA GLU A 95 -15.98 -4.82 -13.77
C GLU A 95 -14.56 -5.12 -13.20
N PRO A 96 -13.72 -5.92 -13.90
CA PRO A 96 -12.47 -6.43 -13.36
C PRO A 96 -11.44 -5.31 -13.28
N GLN A 97 -11.01 -5.01 -12.06
CA GLN A 97 -10.05 -3.95 -11.78
C GLN A 97 -8.67 -4.42 -12.27
N THR A 98 -8.24 -3.88 -13.41
CA THR A 98 -6.92 -4.14 -13.98
C THR A 98 -5.86 -3.74 -12.96
N THR A 99 -4.87 -4.61 -12.76
CA THR A 99 -3.71 -4.46 -11.86
C THR A 99 -3.14 -3.04 -11.81
N ARG A 100 -3.09 -2.35 -12.96
CA ARG A 100 -2.63 -0.97 -13.14
C ARG A 100 -3.33 0.08 -12.25
N ALA A 101 -4.63 -0.05 -11.97
CA ALA A 101 -5.37 0.91 -11.14
C ALA A 101 -5.10 0.76 -9.63
N LEU A 102 -4.67 -0.44 -9.20
CA LEU A 102 -4.19 -0.66 -7.84
C LEU A 102 -2.77 -0.11 -7.67
N PHE A 103 -1.90 -0.29 -8.68
CA PHE A 103 -0.55 0.28 -8.71
C PHE A 103 -0.56 1.81 -8.59
N ASP A 104 -1.39 2.51 -9.37
CA ASP A 104 -1.49 3.98 -9.30
C ASP A 104 -1.91 4.50 -7.92
N ARG A 105 -2.66 3.71 -7.14
CA ARG A 105 -3.10 4.11 -5.80
C ARG A 105 -2.03 3.86 -4.74
N MET A 106 -1.16 2.88 -4.94
CA MET A 106 0.02 2.62 -4.11
C MET A 106 1.10 3.71 -4.30
N LEU A 107 1.27 4.23 -5.52
CA LEU A 107 2.25 5.28 -5.88
C LEU A 107 2.00 6.67 -5.27
N ASN A 108 0.84 6.89 -4.64
CA ASN A 108 0.43 8.22 -4.15
C ASN A 108 0.46 8.37 -2.62
N HIS A 109 0.97 7.38 -1.87
CA HIS A 109 1.11 7.48 -0.42
C HIS A 109 2.57 7.86 -0.03
N GLU A 110 2.74 9.09 0.48
CA GLU A 110 3.96 9.66 1.11
C GLU A 110 5.18 9.99 0.21
N ARG A 111 5.05 10.98 -0.69
CA ARG A 111 6.18 11.54 -1.49
C ARG A 111 7.19 12.41 -0.74
N ASP A 112 7.55 12.11 0.52
CA ASP A 112 8.53 12.94 1.24
C ASP A 112 9.45 12.21 2.22
N LYS A 113 9.89 10.99 1.88
CA LYS A 113 11.02 10.32 2.56
C LYS A 113 12.05 9.82 1.53
N PRO A 114 13.36 9.91 1.81
CA PRO A 114 14.40 9.34 0.93
C PRO A 114 14.24 7.82 0.72
N HIS A 115 13.59 7.12 1.65
CA HIS A 115 13.22 5.71 1.51
C HIS A 115 12.23 5.48 0.34
N SER A 116 11.32 6.43 0.07
CA SER A 116 10.32 6.31 -1.00
C SER A 116 10.96 6.32 -2.40
N ARG A 117 12.02 7.10 -2.64
CA ARG A 117 12.70 7.09 -3.95
C ARG A 117 13.49 5.82 -4.23
N LEU A 118 14.11 5.25 -3.20
CA LEU A 118 14.84 3.99 -3.34
C LEU A 118 13.85 2.84 -3.59
N VAL A 119 12.72 2.85 -2.90
CA VAL A 119 11.64 1.88 -3.10
C VAL A 119 10.99 2.03 -4.48
N GLU A 120 10.73 3.25 -4.94
CA GLU A 120 10.26 3.51 -6.31
C GLU A 120 11.23 2.95 -7.37
N PHE A 121 12.54 3.14 -7.15
CA PHE A 121 13.57 2.56 -8.01
C PHE A 121 13.56 1.02 -7.95
N CYS A 122 13.48 0.43 -6.76
CA CYS A 122 13.39 -1.01 -6.57
C CYS A 122 12.16 -1.61 -7.26
N HIS A 123 11.02 -0.92 -7.21
CA HIS A 123 9.82 -1.33 -7.93
C HIS A 123 10.01 -1.26 -9.44
N THR A 124 10.64 -0.20 -9.94
CA THR A 124 10.91 -0.07 -11.38
C THR A 124 11.85 -1.17 -11.86
N ALA A 125 12.89 -1.49 -11.06
CA ALA A 125 13.82 -2.57 -11.35
C ALA A 125 13.14 -3.95 -11.34
N ALA A 126 12.33 -4.24 -10.31
CA ALA A 126 11.59 -5.50 -10.22
C ALA A 126 10.62 -5.67 -11.40
N ALA A 127 9.93 -4.58 -11.80
CA ALA A 127 9.03 -4.59 -12.95
C ALA A 127 9.78 -4.86 -14.25
N ALA A 128 10.90 -4.17 -14.50
CA ALA A 128 11.71 -4.36 -15.70
C ALA A 128 12.21 -5.81 -15.83
N ILE A 129 12.65 -6.42 -14.72
CA ILE A 129 13.11 -7.82 -14.69
C ILE A 129 11.94 -8.78 -14.97
N LEU A 130 10.78 -8.60 -14.34
CA LEU A 130 9.61 -9.44 -14.62
C LEU A 130 9.13 -9.34 -16.08
N GLU A 131 9.12 -8.13 -16.64
CA GLU A 131 8.78 -7.91 -18.05
C GLU A 131 9.75 -8.65 -18.98
N THR A 132 11.05 -8.69 -18.65
CA THR A 132 12.01 -9.46 -19.46
C THR A 132 11.77 -10.97 -19.40
N PHE A 133 11.32 -11.51 -18.26
CA PHE A 133 10.96 -12.93 -18.18
C PHE A 133 9.72 -13.26 -19.00
N LEU A 134 8.71 -12.39 -18.93
CA LEU A 134 7.44 -12.51 -19.65
C LEU A 134 7.65 -12.43 -21.17
N GLU A 135 8.58 -11.60 -21.65
CA GLU A 135 8.90 -11.49 -23.08
C GLU A 135 9.92 -12.54 -23.56
N GLY A 136 10.81 -13.00 -22.67
CA GLY A 136 11.89 -13.95 -22.96
C GLY A 136 11.48 -15.43 -22.95
N GLY A 137 10.26 -15.77 -22.52
CA GLY A 137 9.76 -17.15 -22.48
C GLY A 137 10.39 -18.01 -21.38
N HIS A 138 10.75 -17.39 -20.25
CA HIS A 138 11.35 -18.05 -19.10
C HIS A 138 10.30 -18.52 -18.08
N ASP A 139 9.26 -19.22 -18.55
CA ASP A 139 8.06 -19.58 -17.77
C ASP A 139 8.36 -20.28 -16.44
N THR A 140 9.45 -21.06 -16.36
CA THR A 140 9.84 -21.76 -15.12
C THR A 140 10.39 -20.78 -14.07
N VAL A 141 11.28 -19.88 -14.47
CA VAL A 141 11.86 -18.86 -13.57
C VAL A 141 10.77 -17.85 -13.18
N GLU A 142 9.95 -17.44 -14.14
CA GLU A 142 8.79 -16.58 -13.91
C GLU A 142 7.85 -17.17 -12.86
N SER A 143 7.40 -18.43 -13.05
CA SER A 143 6.49 -19.08 -12.11
C SER A 143 7.08 -19.19 -10.72
N THR A 144 8.37 -19.54 -10.60
CA THR A 144 9.04 -19.64 -9.30
C THR A 144 9.16 -18.27 -8.62
N VAL A 145 9.53 -17.22 -9.34
CA VAL A 145 9.61 -15.86 -8.81
C VAL A 145 8.23 -15.35 -8.36
N VAL A 146 7.18 -15.61 -9.13
CA VAL A 146 5.80 -15.22 -8.79
C VAL A 146 5.30 -15.98 -7.57
N ASP A 147 5.53 -17.29 -7.47
CA ASP A 147 5.16 -18.08 -6.30
C ASP A 147 5.89 -17.60 -5.03
N THR A 148 7.16 -17.23 -5.18
CA THR A 148 7.96 -16.71 -4.07
C THR A 148 7.48 -15.32 -3.65
N HIS A 149 7.08 -14.47 -4.61
CA HIS A 149 6.43 -13.20 -4.33
C HIS A 149 5.14 -13.37 -3.51
N PHE A 150 4.29 -14.34 -3.86
CA PHE A 150 3.07 -14.62 -3.11
C PHE A 150 3.37 -15.03 -1.66
N ASN A 151 4.39 -15.86 -1.44
CA ASN A 151 4.82 -16.24 -0.10
C ASN A 151 5.33 -15.04 0.72
N PHE A 152 6.10 -14.15 0.10
CA PHE A 152 6.55 -12.93 0.79
C PHE A 152 5.40 -11.97 1.09
N ALA A 153 4.45 -11.81 0.17
CA ALA A 153 3.29 -10.95 0.37
C ALA A 153 2.37 -11.43 1.52
N GLU A 154 2.42 -12.72 1.88
CA GLU A 154 1.70 -13.27 3.04
C GLU A 154 2.47 -13.08 4.36
N THR A 155 3.79 -12.98 4.30
CA THR A 155 4.67 -13.00 5.49
C THR A 155 5.25 -11.65 5.86
N VAL A 156 5.37 -10.73 4.91
CA VAL A 156 5.98 -9.41 5.07
C VAL A 156 4.89 -8.34 5.07
N ASP A 157 4.69 -7.72 6.22
CA ASP A 157 3.66 -6.68 6.41
C ASP A 157 4.09 -5.30 5.88
N ASP A 158 5.40 -5.05 5.74
CA ASP A 158 5.94 -3.78 5.25
C ASP A 158 6.20 -3.82 3.73
N PRO A 159 5.59 -2.92 2.94
CA PRO A 159 5.71 -2.95 1.48
C PRO A 159 7.13 -2.63 0.98
N ASP A 160 7.88 -1.81 1.71
CA ASP A 160 9.25 -1.45 1.35
C ASP A 160 10.18 -2.67 1.55
N GLU A 161 10.01 -3.39 2.66
CA GLU A 161 10.70 -4.65 2.96
C GLU A 161 10.34 -5.76 1.94
N LEU A 162 9.06 -5.87 1.57
CA LEU A 162 8.60 -6.83 0.56
C LEU A 162 9.32 -6.64 -0.79
N CYS A 163 9.53 -5.39 -1.21
CA CYS A 163 10.21 -5.08 -2.46
C CYS A 163 11.68 -5.50 -2.46
N LEU A 164 12.37 -5.34 -1.32
CA LEU A 164 13.76 -5.78 -1.17
C LEU A 164 13.87 -7.30 -1.16
N CYS A 165 12.98 -7.99 -0.43
CA CYS A 165 12.94 -9.46 -0.44
C CYS A 165 12.67 -10.03 -1.84
N LEU A 166 11.82 -9.35 -2.61
CA LEU A 166 11.54 -9.74 -3.99
C LEU A 166 12.78 -9.62 -4.88
N LEU A 167 13.52 -8.51 -4.81
CA LEU A 167 14.75 -8.32 -5.60
C LEU A 167 15.85 -9.32 -5.20
N GLU A 168 16.00 -9.59 -3.92
CA GLU A 168 16.95 -10.59 -3.42
C GLU A 168 16.60 -12.00 -3.94
N SER A 169 15.32 -12.35 -3.93
CA SER A 169 14.83 -13.60 -4.48
C SER A 169 15.04 -13.67 -5.99
N MET A 170 14.66 -12.65 -6.76
CA MET A 170 14.92 -12.59 -8.20
C MET A 170 16.39 -12.78 -8.52
N SER A 171 17.30 -12.12 -7.80
CA SER A 171 18.74 -12.30 -7.98
C SER A 171 19.18 -13.73 -7.69
N SER A 172 18.61 -14.37 -6.66
CA SER A 172 18.93 -15.75 -6.28
C SER A 172 18.40 -16.78 -7.28
N GLU A 173 17.20 -16.56 -7.81
CA GLU A 173 16.57 -17.41 -8.82
C GLU A 173 17.30 -17.30 -10.17
N LEU A 174 17.69 -16.08 -10.56
CA LEU A 174 18.55 -15.84 -11.72
C LEU A 174 19.88 -16.61 -11.61
N ASP A 175 20.54 -16.53 -10.46
CA ASP A 175 21.81 -17.21 -10.18
C ASP A 175 21.68 -18.74 -10.25
N GLN A 176 20.57 -19.29 -9.76
CA GLN A 176 20.33 -20.74 -9.71
C GLN A 176 19.86 -21.35 -11.03
N HIS A 177 19.07 -20.63 -11.81
CA HIS A 177 18.33 -21.21 -12.94
C HIS A 177 18.84 -20.83 -14.33
N LEU A 178 19.68 -19.81 -14.45
CA LEU A 178 20.17 -19.34 -15.76
C LEU A 178 21.67 -19.50 -15.90
N PHE A 179 22.13 -19.75 -17.12
CA PHE A 179 23.55 -19.70 -17.45
C PHE A 179 24.01 -18.24 -17.58
N ASN A 180 25.29 -17.96 -17.30
CA ASN A 180 25.86 -16.61 -17.30
C ASN A 180 25.55 -15.78 -18.56
N ALA A 181 25.44 -16.42 -19.74
CA ALA A 181 25.11 -15.74 -20.99
C ALA A 181 23.65 -15.21 -20.98
N ASP A 182 22.70 -16.04 -20.56
CA ASP A 182 21.28 -15.70 -20.49
C ASP A 182 21.01 -14.68 -19.37
N GLN A 183 21.71 -14.79 -18.23
CA GLN A 183 21.65 -13.79 -17.17
C GLN A 183 22.11 -12.40 -17.67
N THR A 184 23.17 -12.36 -18.48
CA THR A 184 23.70 -11.11 -19.01
C THR A 184 22.71 -10.48 -19.98
N GLU A 185 22.09 -11.28 -20.85
CA GLU A 185 21.06 -10.82 -21.79
C GLU A 185 19.87 -10.22 -21.04
N ILE A 186 19.34 -10.91 -20.04
CA ILE A 186 18.22 -10.46 -19.21
C ILE A 186 18.56 -9.16 -18.48
N ILE A 187 19.74 -9.06 -17.85
CA ILE A 187 20.13 -7.87 -17.09
C ILE A 187 20.33 -6.66 -18.04
N VAL A 188 20.93 -6.87 -19.21
CA VAL A 188 21.12 -5.81 -20.21
C VAL A 188 19.78 -5.31 -20.73
N ASP A 189 18.85 -6.22 -21.01
CA ASP A 189 17.52 -5.90 -21.51
C ASP A 189 16.66 -5.20 -20.43
N ALA A 190 16.74 -5.66 -19.17
CA ALA A 190 16.12 -4.99 -18.03
C ALA A 190 16.70 -3.58 -17.80
N ALA A 191 18.03 -3.43 -17.90
CA ALA A 191 18.71 -2.14 -17.75
C ALA A 191 18.32 -1.16 -18.86
N ALA A 192 18.18 -1.63 -20.11
CA ALA A 192 17.69 -0.80 -21.20
C ALA A 192 16.28 -0.26 -20.94
N ARG A 193 15.41 -1.04 -20.30
CA ARG A 193 14.06 -0.59 -19.89
C ARG A 193 14.10 0.40 -18.72
N LEU A 194 15.10 0.31 -17.85
CA LEU A 194 15.31 1.27 -16.75
C LEU A 194 15.83 2.62 -17.22
N GLU A 195 16.62 2.63 -18.30
CA GLU A 195 17.16 3.85 -18.91
C GLU A 195 16.13 4.59 -19.78
N LEU A 196 15.01 3.94 -20.14
CA LEU A 196 13.88 4.63 -20.75
C LEU A 196 13.34 5.63 -19.73
N PRO A 197 13.36 6.94 -20.03
CA PRO A 197 12.83 7.90 -19.10
C PRO A 197 11.34 7.61 -18.91
N LEU A 198 10.85 7.75 -17.67
CA LEU A 198 9.43 7.88 -17.36
C LEU A 198 8.85 9.20 -17.95
N GLU A 199 9.06 9.44 -19.25
CA GLU A 199 8.52 10.55 -20.04
C GLU A 199 7.03 10.28 -20.26
N GLY A 200 6.25 10.54 -19.20
CA GLY A 200 4.80 10.37 -19.27
C GLY A 200 3.99 11.13 -18.22
N GLN A 201 4.59 11.80 -17.23
CA GLN A 201 3.80 12.47 -16.17
C GLN A 201 4.25 13.89 -15.77
N PHE A 202 5.27 14.46 -16.40
CA PHE A 202 5.65 15.86 -16.17
C PHE A 202 5.59 16.65 -17.47
N SER A 203 4.38 16.81 -18.02
CA SER A 203 4.16 17.81 -19.05
C SER A 203 4.35 19.19 -18.41
N ARG A 204 5.57 19.72 -18.55
CA ARG A 204 5.94 21.10 -18.20
C ARG A 204 4.96 22.03 -18.90
N HIS A 205 4.09 22.65 -18.11
CA HIS A 205 3.34 23.82 -18.52
C HIS A 205 4.31 25.00 -18.46
N ASP A 206 5.17 25.15 -19.47
CA ASP A 206 5.74 26.46 -19.76
C ASP A 206 6.24 26.57 -21.21
N ALA A 207 5.87 27.72 -21.79
CA ALA A 207 6.31 28.33 -23.04
C ALA A 207 5.82 27.73 -24.38
N CYS A 208 4.73 28.29 -24.93
CA CYS A 208 4.78 29.24 -26.07
C CYS A 208 3.38 29.46 -26.69
N GLN A 209 3.00 30.74 -26.84
CA GLN A 209 2.10 31.37 -27.83
C GLN A 209 1.22 32.42 -27.12
N SER A 210 1.12 33.68 -27.51
CA SER A 210 1.76 34.54 -28.51
C SER A 210 1.42 35.98 -28.11
#